data_AF-A0A8T5E399-F1
#
_entry.id   AF-A0A8T5E399-F1
#
_cell.length_a   1.000
_cell.length_b   1.000
_cell.length_c   1.000
_cell.angle_alpha   90.00
_cell.angle_beta   90.00
_cell.angle_gamma   90.00
#
_symmetry.space_group_name_H-M   'P 1'
#
loop_
_entity.id
_entity.type
_entity.pdbx_description
1 polymer ?
#
loop_
_entity_poly.entity_id
_entity_poly.type
_entity_poly.pdbx_seq_one_letter_code
_entity_poly.pdbx_strand_id
1 'polypeptide(L)'
;MKNPFDTLSEMSVDKPKTVIAVAIIGILALSSFAQYIVFDNSEDAFYPDNETTNLLYELEDTYTVDVDLVRSIVRFEAGDLENEETWNLLANIESDMLTHTGDLENSKMIDYHYGLFGGSPNSGPASSVIFWQQIQDPGSDTWSDAVSTALMNVTMAEDADLSSAISEAMIVMSTMPSTEYPDSDDLDDWNVGMPG
;
A
#
# COMPACT_ATOMS: atom_id res chain seq x y z
N MET A 1 -0.99 -24.97 -69.76
CA MET A 1 -1.24 -23.88 -68.80
C MET A 1 0.07 -23.65 -68.06
N LYS A 2 0.68 -22.45 -68.13
CA LYS A 2 1.92 -22.16 -67.39
C LYS A 2 1.62 -22.23 -65.89
N ASN A 3 2.50 -22.85 -65.12
CA ASN A 3 2.41 -22.89 -63.67
C ASN A 3 2.53 -21.45 -63.13
N PRO A 4 1.61 -21.00 -62.25
CA PRO A 4 1.69 -19.67 -61.65
C PRO A 4 3.01 -19.44 -60.90
N PHE A 5 3.58 -20.48 -60.30
CA PHE A 5 4.86 -20.37 -59.59
C PHE A 5 6.04 -20.17 -60.55
N ASP A 6 6.07 -20.87 -61.69
CA ASP A 6 7.12 -20.69 -62.70
C ASP A 6 7.10 -19.26 -63.27
N THR A 7 5.91 -18.68 -63.42
CA THR A 7 5.74 -17.29 -63.91
C THR A 7 6.22 -16.26 -62.88
N LEU A 8 5.98 -16.51 -61.59
CA LEU A 8 6.46 -15.66 -60.49
C LEU A 8 7.99 -15.78 -60.32
N SER A 9 8.55 -16.97 -60.50
CA SER A 9 10.01 -17.19 -60.49
C SER A 9 10.70 -16.51 -61.67
N GLU A 10 10.16 -16.62 -62.89
CA GLU A 10 10.65 -15.93 -64.10
C GLU A 10 10.63 -14.40 -63.88
N MET A 11 9.55 -13.85 -63.35
CA MET A 11 9.44 -12.42 -63.01
C MET A 11 10.43 -11.97 -61.92
N SER A 12 10.69 -12.82 -60.92
CA SER A 12 11.66 -12.54 -59.85
C SER A 12 13.10 -12.49 -60.34
N VAL A 13 13.45 -13.32 -61.34
CA VAL A 13 14.81 -13.39 -61.91
C VAL A 13 15.03 -12.30 -62.96
N ASP A 14 14.05 -12.06 -63.83
CA ASP A 14 14.18 -11.13 -64.95
C ASP A 14 14.07 -9.66 -64.52
N LYS A 15 13.33 -9.37 -63.44
CA LYS A 15 13.10 -7.99 -62.95
C LYS A 15 13.29 -7.87 -61.42
N PRO A 16 14.49 -8.16 -60.89
CA PRO A 16 14.73 -8.23 -59.45
C PRO A 16 14.47 -6.90 -58.73
N LYS A 17 14.81 -5.76 -59.36
CA LYS A 17 14.58 -4.42 -58.78
C LYS A 17 13.09 -4.11 -58.59
N THR A 18 12.25 -4.51 -59.55
CA THR A 18 10.80 -4.30 -59.49
C THR A 18 10.18 -5.16 -58.40
N VAL A 19 10.61 -6.42 -58.29
CA VAL A 19 10.09 -7.34 -57.26
C VAL A 19 10.48 -6.88 -55.86
N ILE A 20 11.71 -6.44 -55.65
CA ILE A 20 12.15 -5.86 -54.36
C ILE A 20 11.34 -4.61 -54.02
N ALA A 21 11.12 -3.70 -54.97
CA ALA A 21 10.33 -2.50 -54.74
C ALA A 21 8.89 -2.82 -54.33
N VAL A 22 8.24 -3.78 -55.01
CA VAL A 22 6.89 -4.24 -54.67
C VAL A 22 6.85 -4.88 -53.28
N ALA A 23 7.85 -5.71 -52.93
CA ALA A 23 7.94 -6.32 -51.61
C ALA A 23 8.12 -5.27 -50.50
N ILE A 24 8.98 -4.27 -50.70
CA ILE A 24 9.18 -3.16 -49.74
C ILE A 24 7.89 -2.35 -49.58
N ILE A 25 7.22 -2.01 -50.67
CA ILE A 25 5.93 -1.30 -50.62
C ILE A 25 4.89 -2.14 -49.86
N GLY A 26 4.85 -3.46 -50.10
CA GLY A 26 3.97 -4.38 -49.39
C GLY A 26 4.26 -4.43 -47.88
N ILE A 27 5.53 -4.51 -47.50
CA ILE A 27 5.95 -4.47 -46.08
C ILE A 27 5.54 -3.14 -45.45
N LEU A 28 5.83 -2.00 -46.08
CA LEU A 28 5.46 -0.68 -45.56
C LEU A 28 3.95 -0.51 -45.43
N ALA A 29 3.18 -1.02 -46.40
CA ALA A 29 1.72 -1.00 -46.34
C ALA A 29 1.18 -1.86 -45.18
N LEU A 30 1.77 -3.04 -44.93
CA LEU A 30 1.41 -3.88 -43.77
C LEU A 30 1.86 -3.26 -42.45
N SER A 31 3.06 -2.70 -42.38
CA SER A 31 3.60 -2.02 -41.19
C SER A 31 2.79 -0.77 -40.83
N SER A 32 2.16 -0.10 -41.81
CA SER A 32 1.22 1.00 -41.55
C SER A 32 0.04 0.57 -40.67
N PHE A 33 -0.29 -0.72 -40.58
CA PHE A 33 -1.34 -1.21 -39.69
C PHE A 33 -0.88 -1.44 -38.25
N ALA A 34 0.43 -1.43 -37.97
CA ALA A 34 0.96 -1.65 -36.63
C ALA A 34 0.49 -0.57 -35.63
N GLN A 35 0.18 0.64 -36.10
CA GLN A 35 -0.38 1.72 -35.28
C GLN A 35 -1.80 1.42 -34.74
N TYR A 36 -2.48 0.43 -35.30
CA TYR A 36 -3.81 0.00 -34.86
C TYR A 36 -3.77 -1.20 -33.92
N ILE A 37 -2.58 -1.68 -33.54
CA ILE A 37 -2.44 -2.70 -32.51
C ILE A 37 -2.71 -2.04 -31.16
N VAL A 38 -3.86 -2.36 -30.57
CA VAL A 38 -4.19 -2.00 -29.20
C VAL A 38 -3.81 -3.19 -28.32
N PHE A 39 -2.85 -2.97 -27.42
CA PHE A 39 -2.55 -3.94 -26.38
C PHE A 39 -3.57 -3.74 -25.28
N ASP A 40 -4.45 -4.72 -25.12
CA ASP A 40 -5.30 -4.79 -23.95
C ASP A 40 -4.47 -5.38 -22.80
N ASN A 41 -4.19 -4.54 -21.80
CA ASN A 41 -3.47 -4.92 -20.59
C ASN A 41 -4.43 -5.06 -19.39
N SER A 42 -5.73 -5.02 -19.63
CA SER A 42 -6.71 -5.32 -18.59
C SER A 42 -6.60 -6.78 -18.16
N GLU A 43 -7.08 -7.06 -16.95
CA GLU A 43 -7.17 -8.42 -16.44
C GLU A 43 -7.98 -9.33 -17.39
N ASP A 44 -9.06 -8.80 -17.95
CA ASP A 44 -9.98 -9.49 -18.88
C ASP A 44 -9.31 -9.97 -20.17
N ALA A 45 -8.20 -9.33 -20.58
CA ALA A 45 -7.45 -9.77 -21.75
C ALA A 45 -6.77 -11.14 -21.55
N PHE A 46 -6.56 -11.55 -20.29
CA PHE A 46 -5.85 -12.79 -19.94
C PHE A 46 -6.79 -13.95 -19.60
N TYR A 47 -8.04 -13.69 -19.26
CA TYR A 47 -9.00 -14.72 -18.89
C TYR A 47 -9.94 -15.10 -20.04
N PRO A 48 -10.11 -16.40 -20.34
CA PRO A 48 -11.04 -16.83 -21.37
C PRO A 48 -12.49 -16.68 -20.90
N ASP A 49 -13.37 -16.25 -21.80
CA ASP A 49 -14.82 -16.18 -21.55
C ASP A 49 -15.41 -17.58 -21.35
N ASN A 50 -15.66 -17.94 -20.08
CA ASN A 50 -16.26 -19.21 -19.68
C ASN A 50 -16.98 -19.07 -18.32
N GLU A 51 -17.79 -20.07 -17.97
CA GLU A 51 -18.62 -20.08 -16.75
C GLU A 51 -17.82 -19.90 -15.45
N THR A 52 -16.58 -20.41 -15.40
CA THR A 52 -15.71 -20.26 -14.21
C THR A 52 -15.22 -18.83 -14.05
N THR A 53 -14.78 -18.20 -15.15
CA THR A 53 -14.36 -16.80 -15.18
C THR A 53 -15.53 -15.88 -14.83
N ASN A 54 -16.71 -16.15 -15.38
CA ASN A 54 -17.91 -15.35 -15.09
C ASN A 54 -18.33 -15.45 -13.62
N LEU A 55 -18.21 -16.63 -13.00
CA LEU A 55 -18.47 -16.80 -11.57
C LEU A 55 -17.43 -16.07 -10.71
N LEU A 56 -16.17 -16.03 -11.14
CA LEU A 56 -15.12 -15.26 -10.46
C LEU A 56 -15.46 -13.77 -10.45
N TYR A 57 -15.84 -13.20 -11.60
CA TYR A 57 -16.24 -11.79 -11.68
C TYR A 57 -17.52 -11.49 -10.88
N GLU A 58 -18.51 -12.39 -10.89
CA GLU A 58 -19.72 -12.23 -10.07
C GLU A 58 -19.38 -12.21 -8.57
N LEU A 59 -18.49 -13.10 -8.13
CA LEU A 59 -17.97 -13.10 -6.76
C LEU A 59 -17.23 -11.80 -6.44
N GLU A 60 -16.42 -11.32 -7.38
CA GLU A 60 -15.61 -10.14 -7.20
C GLU A 60 -16.45 -8.87 -7.06
N ASP A 61 -17.42 -8.67 -7.94
CA ASP A 61 -18.38 -7.56 -7.92
C ASP A 61 -19.30 -7.63 -6.68
N THR A 62 -19.65 -8.83 -6.22
CA THR A 62 -20.58 -8.99 -5.09
C THR A 62 -19.93 -8.91 -3.72
N TYR A 63 -18.71 -9.45 -3.56
CA TYR A 63 -18.12 -9.70 -2.23
C TYR A 63 -16.75 -9.06 -2.00
N THR A 64 -16.05 -8.63 -3.04
CA THR A 64 -14.72 -8.04 -2.85
C THR A 64 -14.84 -6.52 -2.85
N VAL A 65 -14.29 -5.90 -1.81
CA VAL A 65 -13.98 -4.46 -1.90
C VAL A 65 -12.74 -4.38 -2.78
N ASP A 66 -12.78 -3.54 -3.81
CA ASP A 66 -11.65 -3.25 -4.69
C ASP A 66 -10.52 -2.58 -3.87
N VAL A 67 -9.71 -3.41 -3.22
CA VAL A 67 -8.61 -3.00 -2.36
C VAL A 67 -7.37 -3.75 -2.78
N ASP A 68 -6.42 -3.00 -3.32
CA ASP A 68 -5.08 -3.49 -3.58
C ASP A 68 -4.25 -3.52 -2.29
N LEU A 69 -3.63 -4.66 -2.01
CA LEU A 69 -2.71 -4.81 -0.89
C LEU A 69 -1.27 -4.64 -1.37
N VAL A 70 -0.65 -3.52 -0.99
CA VAL A 70 0.79 -3.32 -1.19
C VAL A 70 1.54 -3.82 0.03
N ARG A 71 2.56 -4.65 -0.20
CA ARG A 71 3.37 -5.26 0.86
C ARG A 71 4.85 -5.06 0.62
N SER A 72 5.56 -4.64 1.66
CA SER A 72 7.02 -4.74 1.74
C SER A 72 7.39 -6.03 2.46
N ILE A 73 8.33 -6.81 1.90
CA ILE A 73 8.83 -8.04 2.51
C ILE A 73 10.31 -7.84 2.84
N VAL A 74 10.59 -7.68 4.13
CA VAL A 74 11.95 -7.57 4.65
C VAL A 74 12.41 -8.94 5.16
N ARG A 75 13.65 -9.32 4.87
CA ARG A 75 14.24 -10.59 5.29
C ARG A 75 15.29 -10.34 6.37
N PHE A 76 15.24 -11.17 7.40
CA PHE A 76 16.10 -11.09 8.58
C PHE A 76 16.76 -12.43 8.87
N GLU A 77 17.93 -12.39 9.49
CA GLU A 77 18.58 -13.53 10.13
C GLU A 77 18.14 -13.67 11.60
N ALA A 78 18.52 -14.80 12.21
CA ALA A 78 18.19 -15.04 13.62
C ALA A 78 18.96 -14.05 14.52
N GLY A 79 18.23 -13.31 15.35
CA GLY A 79 18.79 -12.30 16.27
C GLY A 79 18.67 -10.86 15.76
N ASP A 80 18.31 -10.63 14.49
CA ASP A 80 18.21 -9.27 13.94
C ASP A 80 17.16 -8.40 14.64
N LEU A 81 16.09 -9.00 15.18
CA LEU A 81 15.07 -8.28 15.94
C LEU A 81 15.56 -7.77 17.31
N GLU A 82 16.75 -8.19 17.75
CA GLU A 82 17.41 -7.64 18.95
C GLU A 82 18.23 -6.37 18.62
N ASN A 83 18.41 -6.05 17.34
CA ASN A 83 19.13 -4.87 16.88
C ASN A 83 18.16 -3.71 16.65
N GLU A 84 18.47 -2.55 17.25
CA GLU A 84 17.76 -1.29 17.05
C GLU A 84 17.74 -0.85 15.57
N GLU A 85 18.82 -1.10 14.82
CA GLU A 85 18.89 -0.75 13.39
C GLU A 85 17.80 -1.46 12.57
N THR A 86 17.41 -2.67 12.96
CA THR A 86 16.34 -3.43 12.29
C THR A 86 14.98 -2.77 12.48
N TRP A 87 14.71 -2.29 13.69
CA TRP A 87 13.46 -1.59 14.01
C TRP A 87 13.39 -0.22 13.35
N ASN A 88 14.50 0.51 13.32
CA ASN A 88 14.61 1.75 12.56
C ASN A 88 14.38 1.51 11.06
N LEU A 89 14.92 0.45 10.48
CA LEU A 89 14.65 0.09 9.08
C LEU A 89 13.15 -0.17 8.85
N LEU A 90 12.51 -0.94 9.74
CA LEU A 90 11.09 -1.24 9.65
C LEU A 90 10.22 0.02 9.77
N ALA A 91 10.54 0.90 10.72
CA ALA A 91 9.83 2.16 10.92
C ALA A 91 9.94 3.07 9.69
N ASN A 92 11.14 3.23 9.13
CA ASN A 92 11.36 4.00 7.91
C ASN A 92 10.58 3.42 6.72
N ILE A 93 10.55 2.09 6.55
CA ILE A 93 9.77 1.46 5.48
C ILE A 93 8.27 1.73 5.66
N GLU A 94 7.75 1.62 6.88
CA GLU A 94 6.34 1.89 7.17
C GLU A 94 5.99 3.36 6.95
N SER A 95 6.86 4.28 7.38
CA SER A 95 6.72 5.72 7.18
C SER A 95 6.76 6.06 5.69
N ASP A 96 7.73 5.51 4.94
CA ASP A 96 7.83 5.67 3.50
C ASP A 96 6.56 5.19 2.79
N MET A 97 5.95 4.08 3.23
CA MET A 97 4.69 3.61 2.64
C MET A 97 3.50 4.52 2.98
N LEU A 98 3.49 5.13 4.16
CA LEU A 98 2.44 6.09 4.56
C LEU A 98 2.57 7.43 3.82
N THR A 99 3.80 7.86 3.59
CA THR A 99 4.12 9.19 3.07
C THR A 99 4.43 9.20 1.59
N HIS A 100 4.60 8.04 0.92
CA HIS A 100 5.12 7.97 -0.44
C HIS A 100 4.35 8.88 -1.39
N THR A 101 4.91 10.07 -1.60
CA THR A 101 4.59 10.96 -2.69
C THR A 101 5.58 10.59 -3.78
N GLY A 102 5.20 9.73 -4.73
CA GLY A 102 6.08 9.47 -5.86
C GLY A 102 6.50 10.80 -6.52
N ASP A 103 7.70 10.84 -7.12
CA ASP A 103 8.25 12.00 -7.84
C ASP A 103 7.36 12.50 -9.02
N LEU A 104 6.22 11.85 -9.25
CA LEU A 104 5.22 12.17 -10.26
C LEU A 104 3.98 12.73 -9.56
N GLU A 105 3.52 13.90 -10.00
CA GLU A 105 2.37 14.65 -9.46
C GLU A 105 1.07 13.82 -9.28
N ASN A 106 0.95 12.67 -9.96
CA ASN A 106 -0.23 11.79 -9.96
C ASN A 106 0.00 10.41 -9.29
N SER A 107 1.06 10.24 -8.49
CA SER A 107 1.41 8.94 -7.88
C SER A 107 1.63 9.04 -6.37
N LYS A 108 0.80 9.83 -5.68
CA LYS A 108 0.80 9.87 -4.22
C LYS A 108 -0.02 8.68 -3.71
N MET A 109 0.63 7.78 -3.00
CA MET A 109 0.00 6.57 -2.48
C MET A 109 -1.09 6.90 -1.45
N ILE A 110 -0.89 8.00 -0.72
CA ILE A 110 -1.79 8.53 0.31
C ILE A 110 -3.23 8.77 -0.18
N ASP A 111 -3.42 9.13 -1.45
CA ASP A 111 -4.76 9.40 -1.99
C ASP A 111 -5.59 8.12 -2.17
N TYR A 112 -4.93 6.95 -2.17
CA TYR A 112 -5.54 5.63 -2.36
C TYR A 112 -5.57 4.81 -1.05
N HIS A 113 -5.15 5.39 0.07
CA HIS A 113 -5.10 4.72 1.35
C HIS A 113 -6.51 4.41 1.89
N TYR A 114 -6.70 3.15 2.30
CA TYR A 114 -7.96 2.67 2.87
C TYR A 114 -7.72 2.14 4.30
N GLY A 115 -8.35 2.78 5.28
CA GLY A 115 -8.11 2.56 6.71
C GLY A 115 -8.67 1.25 7.28
N LEU A 116 -8.08 0.10 6.91
CA LEU A 116 -8.54 -1.23 7.35
C LEU A 116 -8.18 -1.55 8.81
N PHE A 117 -7.11 -0.95 9.35
CA PHE A 117 -6.50 -1.37 10.61
C PHE A 117 -6.82 -0.37 11.72
N GLY A 118 -8.08 -0.38 12.17
CA GLY A 118 -8.54 0.56 13.22
C GLY A 118 -8.56 2.02 12.74
N GLY A 119 -8.69 2.25 11.43
CA GLY A 119 -8.63 3.57 10.80
C GLY A 119 -7.30 3.87 10.11
N SER A 120 -6.23 3.13 10.41
CA SER A 120 -4.95 3.26 9.70
C SER A 120 -4.93 2.48 8.38
N PRO A 121 -4.32 3.04 7.31
CA PRO A 121 -4.11 2.34 6.05
C PRO A 121 -2.88 1.41 6.04
N ASN A 122 -2.01 1.50 7.04
CA ASN A 122 -0.86 0.60 7.19
C ASN A 122 -1.04 -0.35 8.39
N SER A 123 -0.31 -1.46 8.34
CA SER A 123 -0.18 -2.38 9.47
C SER A 123 1.18 -3.07 9.34
N GLY A 124 2.15 -2.59 10.10
CA GLY A 124 3.49 -3.15 10.14
C GLY A 124 3.99 -3.41 11.56
N PRO A 125 5.12 -4.11 11.68
CA PRO A 125 5.70 -4.45 12.98
C PRO A 125 6.10 -3.24 13.83
N ALA A 126 6.65 -2.17 13.25
CA ALA A 126 7.09 -1.00 14.01
C ALA A 126 5.89 -0.25 14.60
N SER A 127 4.90 0.10 13.78
CA SER A 127 3.66 0.74 14.24
C SER A 127 2.91 -0.11 15.27
N SER A 128 2.91 -1.44 15.12
CA SER A 128 2.31 -2.35 16.12
C SER A 128 3.04 -2.29 17.48
N VAL A 129 4.37 -2.22 17.47
CA VAL A 129 5.16 -2.12 18.70
C VAL A 129 4.97 -0.75 19.36
N ILE A 130 5.01 0.34 18.59
CA ILE A 130 4.75 1.70 19.09
C ILE A 130 3.38 1.75 19.78
N PHE A 131 2.34 1.28 19.10
CA PHE A 131 0.98 1.26 19.65
C PHE A 131 0.88 0.43 20.93
N TRP A 132 1.55 -0.72 20.97
CA TRP A 132 1.61 -1.56 22.17
C TRP A 132 2.35 -0.86 23.31
N GLN A 133 3.50 -0.22 23.04
CA GLN A 133 4.26 0.53 24.03
C GLN A 133 3.44 1.67 24.64
N GLN A 134 2.70 2.40 23.81
CA GLN A 134 1.88 3.53 24.26
C GLN A 134 0.73 3.09 25.20
N ILE A 135 0.05 1.98 24.89
CA ILE A 135 -1.24 1.66 25.54
C ILE A 135 -1.14 0.50 26.53
N GLN A 136 -0.22 -0.45 26.31
CA GLN A 136 -0.24 -1.76 27.00
C GLN A 136 1.05 -2.07 27.75
N ASP A 137 2.18 -1.40 27.46
CA ASP A 137 3.45 -1.69 28.12
C ASP A 137 3.46 -1.18 29.57
N PRO A 138 3.56 -2.07 30.58
CA PRO A 138 3.65 -1.66 31.97
C PRO A 138 4.91 -0.83 32.28
N GLY A 139 5.96 -0.93 31.45
CA GLY A 139 7.18 -0.12 31.58
C GLY A 139 7.01 1.34 31.15
N SER A 140 6.04 1.60 30.28
CA SER A 140 5.72 2.92 29.70
C SER A 140 4.47 3.55 30.34
N ASP A 141 3.75 2.80 31.18
CA ASP A 141 2.53 3.25 31.85
C ASP A 141 2.82 4.27 32.98
N THR A 142 2.90 5.53 32.60
CA THR A 142 3.08 6.67 33.52
C THR A 142 1.78 7.38 33.88
N TRP A 143 0.66 6.99 33.26
CA TRP A 143 -0.61 7.75 33.32
C TRP A 143 -1.72 7.00 34.07
N SER A 144 -1.76 5.67 34.07
CA SER A 144 -2.93 4.92 34.57
C SER A 144 -3.18 5.11 36.08
N ASP A 145 -2.13 5.09 36.89
CA ASP A 145 -2.20 5.30 38.34
C ASP A 145 -2.67 6.71 38.68
N ALA A 146 -2.21 7.71 37.92
CA ALA A 146 -2.61 9.10 38.09
C ALA A 146 -4.10 9.27 37.74
N VAL A 147 -4.55 8.71 36.62
CA VAL A 147 -5.96 8.73 36.19
C VAL A 147 -6.84 8.04 37.22
N SER A 148 -6.46 6.85 37.68
CA SER A 148 -7.18 6.09 38.70
C SER A 148 -7.33 6.90 40.00
N THR A 149 -6.26 7.54 40.44
CA THR A 149 -6.26 8.42 41.63
C THR A 149 -7.17 9.63 41.45
N ALA A 150 -7.10 10.30 40.31
CA ALA A 150 -7.94 11.46 40.02
C ALA A 150 -9.43 11.11 39.97
N LEU A 151 -9.78 9.96 39.39
CA LEU A 151 -11.17 9.47 39.36
C LEU A 151 -11.67 9.06 40.76
N MET A 152 -10.80 8.48 41.61
CA MET A 152 -11.15 8.22 43.01
C MET A 152 -11.40 9.52 43.77
N ASN A 153 -10.58 10.55 43.56
CA ASN A 153 -10.77 11.86 44.18
C ASN A 153 -12.10 12.51 43.78
N VAL A 154 -12.50 12.42 42.50
CA VAL A 154 -13.83 12.87 42.05
C VAL A 154 -14.95 12.11 42.73
N THR A 155 -14.78 10.79 42.89
CA THR A 155 -15.79 9.92 43.53
C THR A 155 -15.95 10.21 45.02
N MET A 156 -14.87 10.62 45.69
CA MET A 156 -14.84 10.94 47.12
C MET A 156 -15.07 12.43 47.42
N ALA A 157 -15.12 13.29 46.40
CA ALA A 157 -15.26 14.73 46.59
C ALA A 157 -16.65 15.10 47.13
N GLU A 158 -16.67 16.04 48.07
CA GLU A 158 -17.89 16.67 48.54
C GLU A 158 -18.28 17.84 47.61
N ASP A 159 -19.53 18.31 47.68
CA ASP A 159 -20.08 19.34 46.77
C ASP A 159 -19.21 20.62 46.66
N ALA A 160 -18.52 21.00 47.74
CA ALA A 160 -17.66 22.18 47.76
C ALA A 160 -16.39 22.01 46.91
N ASP A 161 -15.87 20.79 46.79
CA ASP A 161 -14.59 20.47 46.15
C ASP A 161 -14.75 19.71 44.84
N LEU A 162 -15.96 19.23 44.51
CA LEU A 162 -16.27 18.45 43.31
C LEU A 162 -15.82 19.15 42.02
N SER A 163 -16.05 20.46 41.91
CA SER A 163 -15.62 21.22 40.74
C SER A 163 -14.10 21.25 40.57
N SER A 164 -13.35 21.26 41.68
CA SER A 164 -11.88 21.22 41.65
C SER A 164 -11.39 19.83 41.27
N ALA A 165 -11.98 18.79 41.87
CA ALA A 165 -11.65 17.40 41.58
C ALA A 165 -11.91 17.01 40.11
N ILE A 166 -13.03 17.48 39.53
CA ILE A 166 -13.32 17.27 38.11
C ILE A 166 -12.29 17.98 37.23
N SER A 167 -11.93 19.22 37.55
CA SER A 167 -10.92 19.96 36.78
C SER A 167 -9.56 19.26 36.81
N GLU A 168 -9.16 18.71 37.96
CA GLU A 168 -7.93 17.94 38.11
C GLU A 168 -7.99 16.63 37.32
N ALA A 169 -9.11 15.90 37.40
CA ALA A 169 -9.30 14.69 36.59
C ALA A 169 -9.26 14.95 35.09
N MET A 170 -9.81 16.08 34.61
CA MET A 170 -9.70 16.46 33.19
C MET A 170 -8.27 16.74 32.75
N ILE A 171 -7.47 17.38 33.62
CA ILE A 171 -6.04 17.63 33.35
C ILE A 171 -5.29 16.29 33.29
N VAL A 172 -5.52 15.39 34.24
CA VAL A 172 -4.84 14.09 34.27
C VAL A 172 -5.29 13.19 33.12
N MET A 173 -6.57 13.18 32.74
CA MET A 173 -7.02 12.44 31.56
C MET A 173 -6.39 12.97 30.26
N SER A 174 -5.99 14.24 30.20
CA SER A 174 -5.28 14.77 29.02
C SER A 174 -3.84 14.26 28.88
N THR A 175 -3.29 13.60 29.90
CA THR A 175 -1.99 12.93 29.82
C THR A 175 -2.11 11.49 29.35
N MET A 176 -3.33 10.97 29.12
CA MET A 176 -3.51 9.66 28.52
C MET A 176 -3.02 9.69 27.07
N PRO A 177 -2.25 8.69 26.63
CA PRO A 177 -1.81 8.58 25.25
C PRO A 177 -3.02 8.37 24.33
N SER A 178 -2.84 8.77 23.06
CA SER A 178 -3.85 8.55 22.03
C SER A 178 -4.11 7.06 21.83
N THR A 179 -5.33 6.72 21.44
CA THR A 179 -5.69 5.36 20.97
C THR A 179 -5.69 5.26 19.45
N GLU A 180 -5.29 6.33 18.76
CA GLU A 180 -5.09 6.32 17.31
C GLU A 180 -3.87 5.46 16.99
N TYR A 181 -3.94 4.78 15.85
CA TYR A 181 -2.82 3.96 15.40
C TYR A 181 -1.68 4.87 14.89
N PRO A 182 -0.40 4.53 15.11
CA PRO A 182 0.71 5.41 14.79
C PRO A 182 0.73 5.86 13.32
N ASP A 183 1.00 7.15 13.12
CA ASP A 183 1.16 7.74 11.79
C ASP A 183 2.63 7.78 11.34
N SER A 184 2.91 8.49 10.24
CA SER A 184 4.28 8.61 9.73
C SER A 184 5.19 9.41 10.64
N ASP A 185 4.66 10.44 11.30
CA ASP A 185 5.45 11.29 12.18
C ASP A 185 5.81 10.49 13.44
N ASP A 186 4.88 9.70 13.97
CA ASP A 186 5.16 8.76 15.08
C ASP A 186 6.26 7.75 14.74
N LEU A 187 6.29 7.25 13.50
CA LEU A 187 7.30 6.29 13.03
C LEU A 187 8.67 6.94 12.83
N ASP A 188 8.71 8.17 12.30
CA ASP A 188 9.95 8.92 12.06
C ASP A 188 10.60 9.39 13.37
N ASP A 189 9.78 9.77 14.36
CA ASP A 189 10.22 10.22 15.68
C ASP A 189 10.46 9.06 16.67
N TRP A 190 10.15 7.81 16.29
CA TRP A 190 10.26 6.67 17.18
C TRP A 190 11.71 6.38 17.58
N ASN A 191 11.96 6.40 18.88
CA ASN A 191 13.23 5.99 19.47
C ASN A 191 13.11 4.59 20.09
N VAL A 192 13.57 3.59 19.35
CA VAL A 192 13.55 2.16 19.74
C VAL A 192 14.19 1.90 21.11
N GLY A 193 15.14 2.75 21.52
CA GLY A 193 15.89 2.62 22.78
C GLY A 193 15.23 3.24 24.02
N MET A 194 14.10 3.95 23.89
CA MET A 194 13.33 4.46 25.04
C MET A 194 11.91 3.93 25.01
N PRO A 195 11.35 3.46 26.14
CA PRO A 195 9.91 3.44 26.28
C PRO A 195 9.40 4.88 26.07
N GLY A 196 8.42 5.05 25.17
CA GLY A 196 7.78 6.34 24.91
C GLY A 196 7.17 6.95 26.16
#